data_AF-A0A8X6FKH0-F1
#
_entry.id   AF-A0A8X6FKH0-F1
#
_cell.length_a   1.000
_cell.length_b   1.000
_cell.length_c   1.000
_cell.angle_alpha   90.00
_cell.angle_beta   90.00
_cell.angle_gamma   90.00
#
_symmetry.space_group_name_H-M   'P 1'
#
loop_
_entity.id
_entity.type
_entity.pdbx_description
1 polymer ?
#
loop_
_entity_poly.entity_id
_entity_poly.type
_entity_poly.pdbx_seq_one_letter_code
_entity_poly.pdbx_strand_id
1 'polypeptide(L)'
;MRDISLNTHYIILFRNNRDMSQASCFARQAFPGQKKYLIDAYKKATEEPFNYLLVDVHPRTPEEQRLRMSLFPDHGVINWVFVPE
;
A
#
# COMPACT_ATOMS: atom_id res chain seq x y z
N MET A 1 -9.56 17.97 -3.28
CA MET A 1 -9.49 16.52 -2.94
C MET A 1 -8.17 16.18 -2.21
N ARG A 2 -7.71 17.02 -1.28
CA ARG A 2 -6.55 16.74 -0.41
C ARG A 2 -7.01 16.24 0.95
N ASP A 3 -8.12 16.80 1.45
CA ASP A 3 -8.66 16.50 2.77
C ASP A 3 -9.22 15.08 2.88
N ILE A 4 -9.79 14.54 1.80
CA ILE A 4 -10.27 13.16 1.76
C ILE A 4 -9.10 12.21 2.00
N SER A 5 -7.97 12.39 1.30
CA SER A 5 -6.78 11.56 1.46
C SER A 5 -6.15 11.68 2.85
N LEU A 6 -6.22 12.86 3.49
CA LEU A 6 -5.71 13.08 4.84
C LEU A 6 -6.58 12.46 5.93
N ASN A 7 -7.89 12.31 5.69
CA ASN A 7 -8.83 11.70 6.63
C ASN A 7 -9.13 10.22 6.32
N THR A 8 -8.45 9.63 5.33
CA THR A 8 -8.62 8.23 4.99
C THR A 8 -7.65 7.38 5.80
N HIS A 9 -8.12 6.29 6.40
CA HIS A 9 -7.28 5.34 7.14
C HIS A 9 -6.79 4.16 6.30
N TYR A 10 -7.58 3.74 5.31
CA TYR A 10 -7.28 2.58 4.48
C TYR A 10 -7.40 2.95 3.01
N ILE A 11 -6.32 2.71 2.26
CA ILE A 11 -6.25 2.98 0.83
C ILE A 11 -5.88 1.68 0.12
N ILE A 12 -6.64 1.31 -0.90
CA ILE A 12 -6.35 0.15 -1.73
C ILE A 12 -5.77 0.64 -3.05
N LEU A 13 -4.56 0.17 -3.38
CA LEU A 13 -3.87 0.47 -4.62
C LEU A 13 -3.95 -0.73 -5.56
N PHE A 14 -4.65 -0.57 -6.68
CA PHE A 14 -4.67 -1.55 -7.76
C PHE A 14 -3.52 -1.33 -8.75
N ARG A 15 -3.21 -2.36 -9.54
CA ARG A 15 -2.23 -2.26 -10.63
C ARG A 15 -2.66 -1.19 -11.64
N ASN A 16 -1.80 -0.21 -11.88
CA ASN A 16 -1.98 0.79 -12.93
C ASN A 16 -0.78 0.76 -13.88
N ASN A 17 -0.95 0.08 -15.02
CA ASN A 17 0.09 -0.03 -16.06
C ASN A 17 0.28 1.26 -16.87
N ARG A 18 -0.67 2.20 -16.80
CA ARG A 18 -0.65 3.43 -17.59
C ARG A 18 0.23 4.50 -16.95
N ASP A 19 0.18 4.61 -15.62
CA ASP A 19 0.86 5.69 -14.92
C ASP A 19 1.24 5.33 -13.47
N MET A 20 2.54 5.17 -13.25
CA MET A 20 3.15 4.92 -11.93
C MET A 20 3.42 6.22 -11.14
N SER A 21 3.26 7.39 -11.77
CA SER A 21 3.56 8.68 -11.14
C SER A 21 2.61 8.97 -9.98
N GLN A 22 1.35 8.55 -10.07
CA GLN A 22 0.36 8.72 -9.01
C GLN A 22 0.72 7.91 -7.77
N ALA A 23 1.06 6.63 -7.94
CA ALA A 23 1.53 5.77 -6.84
C ALA A 23 2.81 6.33 -6.21
N SER A 24 3.74 6.83 -7.04
CA SER A 24 4.99 7.46 -6.58
C SER A 24 4.77 8.76 -5.82
N CYS A 25 3.80 9.57 -6.25
CA CYS A 25 3.43 10.80 -5.58
C CYS A 25 2.77 10.51 -4.23
N PHE A 26 1.85 9.57 -4.19
CA PHE A 26 1.21 9.09 -2.97
C PHE A 26 2.25 8.52 -1.99
N ALA A 27 3.18 7.68 -2.46
CA ALA A 27 4.25 7.12 -1.63
C ALA A 27 5.09 8.20 -0.94
N ARG A 28 5.41 9.29 -1.66
CA ARG A 28 6.15 10.43 -1.09
C ARG A 28 5.36 11.15 0.01
N GLN A 29 4.03 11.19 -0.11
CA GLN A 29 3.16 11.87 0.86
C GLN A 29 2.88 10.99 2.09
N ALA A 30 2.58 9.71 1.88
CA ALA A 30 2.22 8.78 2.95
C ALA A 30 3.44 8.21 3.70
N PHE A 31 4.58 8.05 3.02
CA PHE A 31 5.82 7.51 3.59
C PHE A 31 7.01 8.44 3.29
N PRO A 32 7.09 9.63 3.90
CA PRO A 32 8.21 10.55 3.72
C PRO A 32 9.54 9.88 4.06
N GLY A 33 10.54 9.99 3.18
CA GLY A 33 11.84 9.31 3.35
C GLY A 33 11.84 7.81 3.00
N GLN A 34 10.67 7.16 3.00
CA GLN A 34 10.52 5.72 2.74
C GLN A 34 9.71 5.41 1.45
N LYS A 35 9.68 6.33 0.48
CA LYS A 35 8.91 6.15 -0.77
C LYS A 35 9.23 4.83 -1.51
N LYS A 36 10.49 4.39 -1.45
CA LYS A 36 10.96 3.18 -2.15
C LYS A 36 10.30 1.93 -1.57
N TYR A 37 10.17 1.88 -0.25
CA TYR A 37 9.53 0.79 0.46
C TYR A 37 8.07 0.57 -0.01
N LEU A 38 7.27 1.63 -0.08
CA LEU A 38 5.89 1.51 -0.60
C LEU A 38 5.84 1.11 -2.08
N ILE A 39 6.74 1.64 -2.91
CA ILE A 39 6.76 1.33 -4.35
C ILE A 39 7.18 -0.11 -4.61
N ASP A 40 8.14 -0.64 -3.86
CA ASP A 40 8.59 -2.01 -3.99
C ASP A 40 7.51 -2.98 -3.50
N ALA A 41 6.82 -2.66 -2.39
CA ALA A 41 5.64 -3.39 -1.92
C ALA A 41 4.50 -3.36 -2.95
N TYR A 42 4.24 -2.20 -3.57
CA TYR A 42 3.21 -2.05 -4.60
C TYR A 42 3.50 -2.92 -5.82
N LYS A 43 4.75 -2.91 -6.31
CA LYS A 43 5.15 -3.73 -7.45
C LYS A 43 5.00 -5.22 -7.15
N LYS A 44 5.43 -5.68 -5.98
CA LYS A 44 5.26 -7.08 -5.55
C LYS A 44 3.79 -7.46 -5.41
N ALA A 45 3.01 -6.62 -4.73
CA ALA A 45 1.60 -6.88 -4.50
C ALA A 45 0.75 -6.88 -5.78
N THR A 46 1.18 -6.14 -6.81
CA THR A 46 0.47 -6.05 -8.08
C THR A 46 1.15 -6.81 -9.23
N GLU A 47 2.12 -7.67 -8.91
CA GLU A 47 2.82 -8.50 -9.90
C GLU A 47 1.84 -9.44 -10.63
N GLU A 48 0.97 -10.08 -9.86
CA GLU A 48 -0.12 -10.91 -10.35
C GLU A 48 -1.34 -10.06 -10.75
N PRO A 49 -2.05 -10.42 -11.84
CA PRO A 49 -3.29 -9.77 -12.22
C PRO A 49 -4.34 -9.83 -11.09
N PHE A 50 -5.18 -8.79 -11.02
CA PHE A 50 -6.30 -8.65 -10.06
C PHE A 50 -5.92 -8.50 -8.57
N ASN A 51 -4.63 -8.51 -8.24
CA ASN A 51 -4.17 -8.21 -6.88
C ASN A 51 -4.07 -6.70 -6.61
N TYR A 52 -3.90 -6.37 -5.34
CA TYR A 52 -3.86 -5.02 -4.80
C TYR A 52 -2.90 -4.92 -3.62
N LEU A 53 -2.52 -3.68 -3.29
CA LEU A 53 -1.83 -3.35 -2.05
C LEU A 53 -2.78 -2.57 -1.14
N LEU A 54 -3.00 -3.05 0.08
CA LEU A 54 -3.59 -2.27 1.15
C LEU A 54 -2.50 -1.41 1.80
N VAL A 55 -2.80 -0.11 1.90
CA VAL A 55 -2.02 0.86 2.64
C VAL A 55 -2.85 1.35 3.83
N ASP A 56 -2.43 0.96 5.02
CA ASP A 56 -2.98 1.35 6.30
C ASP A 56 -2.18 2.54 6.85
N VAL A 57 -2.79 3.71 6.88
CA VAL A 57 -2.23 4.96 7.42
C VAL A 57 -2.86 5.32 8.77
N HIS A 58 -3.52 4.37 9.43
CA HIS A 58 -4.11 4.58 10.74
C HIS A 58 -3.01 4.81 11.80
N PRO A 59 -3.16 5.81 12.69
CA PRO A 59 -2.09 6.19 13.63
C PRO A 59 -1.75 5.11 14.67
N ARG A 60 -2.67 4.17 14.92
CA ARG A 60 -2.45 3.05 15.85
C ARG A 60 -1.86 1.81 15.19
N THR A 61 -1.69 1.80 13.87
CA THR A 61 -1.11 0.65 13.16
C THR A 61 0.42 0.74 13.23
N PRO A 62 1.09 -0.32 13.73
CA PRO A 62 2.55 -0.42 13.72
C PRO A 62 3.10 -0.25 12.32
N GLU A 63 4.26 0.39 12.18
CA GLU A 63 4.81 0.75 10.86
C GLU A 63 5.03 -0.47 9.96
N GLU A 64 5.51 -1.55 10.55
CA GLU A 64 5.69 -2.82 9.86
C GLU A 64 4.37 -3.40 9.35
N GLN A 65 3.22 -3.10 9.97
CA GLN A 65 1.93 -3.67 9.55
C GLN A 65 1.15 -2.78 8.58
N ARG A 66 1.74 -1.70 8.07
CA ARG A 66 1.02 -0.71 7.24
C ARG A 66 0.78 -1.15 5.81
N LEU A 67 1.58 -2.06 5.28
CA LEU A 67 1.48 -2.52 3.89
C LEU A 67 1.11 -4.00 3.87
N ARG A 68 -0.07 -4.32 3.31
CA ARG A 68 -0.62 -5.69 3.33
C ARG A 68 -1.14 -6.10 1.95
N MET A 69 -0.94 -7.37 1.59
CA MET A 69 -1.46 -7.92 0.33
C MET A 69 -2.83 -8.61 0.47
N SER A 70 -3.34 -8.78 1.68
CA SER A 70 -4.60 -9.49 1.92
C SER A 70 -5.51 -8.73 2.89
N LEU A 71 -6.76 -8.50 2.44
CA LEU A 71 -7.85 -7.95 3.26
C LEU A 71 -8.87 -9.02 3.68
N PHE A 72 -8.91 -10.14 2.96
CA PHE A 72 -10.03 -11.08 3.00
C PHE A 72 -9.56 -12.46 3.48
N PRO A 73 -10.14 -12.99 4.58
CA PRO A 73 -9.71 -14.27 5.17
C PRO A 73 -10.02 -15.48 4.28
N ASP A 74 -10.93 -15.34 3.33
CA ASP A 74 -11.39 -16.33 2.35
C ASP A 74 -10.29 -16.79 1.37
N HIS A 75 -9.16 -16.09 1.30
CA HIS A 75 -8.03 -16.52 0.50
C HIS A 75 -7.22 -17.66 1.12
N GLY A 76 -7.35 -17.98 2.42
CA GLY A 76 -6.53 -19.03 3.06
C GLY A 76 -5.00 -18.78 2.99
N VAL A 77 -4.59 -17.62 2.48
CA VAL A 77 -3.20 -17.28 2.18
C VAL A 77 -2.65 -16.43 3.33
N ILE A 78 -1.49 -16.86 3.80
CA ILE A 78 -0.50 -16.15 4.60
C ILE A 78 -0.63 -14.62 4.42
N ASN A 79 -0.84 -13.90 5.51
CA ASN A 79 -0.81 -12.44 5.52
C ASN A 79 0.61 -11.95 5.31
N TRP A 80 0.97 -11.70 4.06
CA TRP A 80 2.25 -11.08 3.74
C TRP A 80 2.24 -9.63 4.17
N VAL A 81 3.08 -9.35 5.15
CA VAL A 81 3.34 -8.03 5.69
C VAL A 81 4.73 -7.62 5.19
N PHE A 82 4.82 -6.49 4.51
CA PHE A 82 6.11 -5.93 4.15
C PHE A 82 6.72 -5.31 5.42
N VAL A 83 8.02 -5.47 5.61
CA VAL A 83 8.75 -4.86 6.74
C VAL A 83 9.90 -4.06 6.14
N PRO A 84 10.11 -2.79 6.53
CA PRO A 84 11.28 -2.04 6.11
C PRO A 84 12.56 -2.67 6.68
N GLU A 85 13.65 -2.70 5.90
CA GLU A 85 14.99 -3.07 6.37
C GLU A 85 15.58 -2.02 7.33
#